data_AF-A0A6P7TMI7-F1
#
_entry.id   AF-A0A6P7TMI7-F1
#
_cell.length_a   1.000
_cell.length_b   1.000
_cell.length_c   1.000
_cell.angle_alpha   90.00
_cell.angle_beta   90.00
_cell.angle_gamma   90.00
#
_symmetry.space_group_name_H-M   'P 1'
#
loop_
_entity.id
_entity.type
_entity.pdbx_description
1 polymer ?
#
loop_
_entity_poly.entity_id
_entity_poly.type
_entity_poly.pdbx_seq_one_letter_code
_entity_poly.pdbx_strand_id
1 'polypeptide(L)'
;MIPYQFPFYTAFVEGWGLYSEFLGEEMGIYKTDYDRIGRYAFELLRAYRLVIDTGIHAKQMTRQHGIDLLTNFTGLSEKQASIEIDRYITIPGQACAYKFGELKIRELRSKAEKALGDKFDLKDFHAAVLENGRVPLDILEQIVDNMIESKKAQKNHASTLSQIPSLLFLVSSRLLYSYCY
;
A
#
# COMPACT_ATOMS: atom_id res chain seq x y z
N MET A 1 29.17 -0.77 21.34
CA MET A 1 28.65 -0.30 20.05
C MET A 1 27.27 -0.93 19.88
N ILE A 2 26.20 -0.16 20.08
CA ILE A 2 24.83 -0.67 19.92
C ILE A 2 24.50 -0.55 18.43
N PRO A 3 24.16 -1.64 17.72
CA PRO A 3 23.66 -1.52 16.35
C PRO A 3 22.24 -0.94 16.40
N TYR A 4 22.11 0.38 16.26
CA TYR A 4 20.82 1.01 15.97
C TYR A 4 20.61 0.95 14.45
N GLN A 5 20.11 -0.17 13.97
CA GLN A 5 19.54 -0.24 12.64
C GLN A 5 18.09 -0.64 12.83
N PHE A 6 17.20 0.36 12.88
CA PHE A 6 15.79 0.08 12.59
C PHE A 6 15.75 -0.65 11.25
N PRO A 7 15.11 -1.82 11.16
CA PRO A 7 14.93 -2.50 9.88
C PRO A 7 14.26 -1.52 8.91
N PHE A 8 14.95 -1.19 7.82
CA PHE A 8 14.38 -0.37 6.76
C PHE A 8 13.48 -1.30 5.94
N TYR A 9 12.17 -1.26 6.20
CA TYR A 9 11.20 -2.03 5.45
C TYR A 9 11.01 -1.42 4.05
N THR A 10 11.98 -1.66 3.16
CA THR A 10 12.03 -1.12 1.80
C THR A 10 10.73 -1.37 1.05
N ALA A 11 10.14 -2.55 1.20
CA ALA A 11 8.90 -2.88 0.51
C ALA A 11 7.73 -2.00 0.95
N PHE A 12 7.62 -1.69 2.25
CA PHE A 12 6.61 -0.77 2.73
C PHE A 12 6.84 0.65 2.19
N VAL A 13 8.05 1.17 2.37
CA VAL A 13 8.37 2.57 2.06
C VAL A 13 8.26 2.84 0.56
N GLU A 14 8.93 2.02 -0.25
CA GLU A 14 8.93 2.17 -1.70
C GLU A 14 7.58 1.79 -2.29
N GLY A 15 6.91 0.78 -1.72
CA GLY A 15 5.56 0.40 -2.11
C GLY A 15 4.53 1.51 -1.88
N TRP A 16 4.63 2.22 -0.76
CA TRP A 16 3.79 3.38 -0.47
C TRP A 16 4.04 4.52 -1.47
N GLY A 17 5.31 4.76 -1.84
CA GLY A 17 5.66 5.74 -2.86
C GLY A 17 4.98 5.43 -4.20
N LEU A 18 5.13 4.20 -4.69
CA LEU A 18 4.49 3.75 -5.93
C LEU A 18 2.95 3.74 -5.84
N TYR A 19 2.39 3.35 -4.69
CA TYR A 19 0.94 3.42 -4.46
C TYR A 19 0.44 4.88 -4.51
N SER A 20 1.23 5.83 -4.02
CA SER A 20 0.91 7.26 -4.08
C SER A 20 0.97 7.80 -5.51
N GLU A 21 1.94 7.35 -6.32
CA GLU A 21 1.92 7.61 -7.77
C GLU A 21 0.63 7.07 -8.38
N PHE A 22 0.21 5.85 -8.02
CA PHE A 22 -1.07 5.28 -8.44
C PHE A 22 -2.27 6.16 -8.07
N LEU A 23 -2.33 6.62 -6.82
CA LEU A 23 -3.38 7.51 -6.32
C LEU A 23 -3.46 8.83 -7.10
N GLY A 24 -2.33 9.34 -7.62
CA GLY A 24 -2.31 10.53 -8.45
C GLY A 24 -3.19 10.44 -9.70
N GLU A 25 -3.42 9.24 -10.23
CA GLU A 25 -4.38 9.02 -11.33
C GLU A 25 -5.81 9.27 -10.85
N GLU A 26 -6.20 8.67 -9.73
CA GLU A 26 -7.53 8.82 -9.15
C GLU A 26 -7.81 10.26 -8.71
N MET A 27 -6.78 10.99 -8.31
CA MET A 27 -6.85 12.40 -7.95
C MET A 27 -6.85 13.35 -9.16
N GLY A 28 -6.68 12.85 -10.38
CA GLY A 28 -6.63 13.67 -11.60
C GLY A 28 -5.40 14.58 -11.70
N ILE A 29 -4.27 14.17 -11.11
CA ILE A 29 -3.00 14.93 -11.14
C ILE A 29 -2.40 14.91 -12.55
N TYR A 30 -2.46 13.78 -13.23
CA TYR A 30 -1.92 13.60 -14.58
C TYR A 30 -2.92 14.13 -15.63
N LYS A 31 -2.72 15.38 -16.07
CA LYS A 31 -3.68 16.09 -16.93
C LYS A 31 -3.39 15.91 -18.42
N THR A 32 -2.12 15.74 -18.77
CA THR A 32 -1.68 15.61 -20.16
C THR A 32 -1.19 14.20 -20.46
N ASP A 33 -1.17 13.83 -21.73
CA ASP A 33 -0.60 12.55 -22.14
C ASP A 33 0.91 12.47 -21.85
N TYR A 34 1.61 13.61 -21.84
CA TYR A 34 3.01 13.66 -21.42
C TYR A 34 3.20 13.28 -19.95
N ASP A 35 2.31 13.75 -19.07
CA ASP A 35 2.34 13.39 -17.65
C ASP A 35 2.12 11.88 -17.45
N ARG A 36 1.17 11.30 -18.20
CA ARG A 36 0.87 9.86 -18.18
C ARG A 36 2.02 9.03 -18.74
N ILE A 37 2.61 9.45 -19.86
CA ILE A 37 3.78 8.78 -20.46
C ILE A 37 4.93 8.73 -19.46
N GLY A 38 5.21 9.84 -18.78
CA GLY A 38 6.23 9.89 -17.73
C GLY A 38 5.93 8.86 -16.64
N ARG A 39 4.74 8.92 -16.04
CA ARG A 39 4.30 7.95 -15.03
C ARG A 39 4.43 6.49 -15.50
N TYR A 40 3.95 6.15 -16.70
CA TYR A 40 4.04 4.79 -17.22
C TYR A 40 5.47 4.35 -17.51
N ALA A 41 6.35 5.24 -17.97
CA ALA A 41 7.77 4.92 -18.13
C ALA A 41 8.42 4.57 -16.78
N PHE A 42 8.11 5.33 -15.73
CA PHE A 42 8.58 5.03 -14.37
C PHE A 42 7.95 3.74 -13.82
N GLU A 43 6.68 3.45 -14.09
CA GLU A 43 6.03 2.19 -13.71
C GLU A 43 6.66 0.98 -14.41
N LEU A 44 6.93 1.07 -15.72
CA LEU A 44 7.63 0.04 -16.49
C LEU A 44 9.01 -0.24 -15.90
N LEU A 45 9.78 0.79 -15.53
CA LEU A 45 11.07 0.60 -14.87
C LEU A 45 10.97 -0.26 -13.61
N ARG A 46 9.96 -0.04 -12.74
CA ARG A 46 9.79 -0.87 -11.53
C ARG A 46 9.23 -2.27 -11.84
N ALA A 47 8.50 -2.44 -12.93
CA ALA A 47 8.10 -3.77 -13.41
C ALA A 47 9.31 -4.56 -13.91
N TYR A 48 10.19 -3.96 -14.72
CA TYR A 48 11.41 -4.61 -15.20
C TYR A 48 12.39 -4.94 -14.08
N ARG A 49 12.41 -4.15 -12.98
CA ARG A 49 13.18 -4.50 -11.78
C ARG A 49 12.84 -5.89 -11.25
N LEU A 50 11.57 -6.31 -11.23
CA LEU A 50 11.18 -7.66 -10.82
C LEU A 50 11.77 -8.73 -11.75
N VAL A 51 11.63 -8.51 -13.07
CA VAL A 51 12.09 -9.46 -14.10
C VAL A 51 13.61 -9.59 -14.07
N ILE A 52 14.32 -8.48 -13.95
CA ILE A 52 15.77 -8.44 -14.05
C ILE A 52 16.43 -8.94 -12.76
N ASP A 53 15.96 -8.51 -11.59
CA ASP A 53 16.55 -8.95 -10.31
C ASP A 53 16.38 -10.47 -10.12
N THR A 54 15.17 -11.00 -10.35
CA THR A 54 14.95 -12.46 -10.35
C THR A 54 15.66 -13.15 -11.52
N GLY A 55 15.77 -12.48 -12.66
CA GLY A 55 16.50 -12.94 -13.82
C GLY A 55 17.97 -13.21 -13.49
N ILE A 56 18.65 -12.22 -12.93
CA ILE A 56 20.07 -12.27 -12.57
C ILE A 56 20.29 -13.32 -11.48
N HIS A 57 19.51 -13.27 -10.40
CA HIS A 57 19.79 -14.05 -9.19
C HIS A 57 19.23 -15.47 -9.21
N ALA A 58 18.20 -15.75 -10.02
CA ALA A 58 17.55 -17.07 -10.05
C ALA A 58 17.46 -17.71 -11.44
N LYS A 59 17.65 -16.95 -12.53
CA LYS A 59 17.50 -17.44 -13.91
C LYS A 59 18.75 -17.26 -14.78
N GLN A 60 19.90 -16.95 -14.18
CA GLN A 60 21.20 -16.83 -14.87
C GLN A 60 21.18 -15.77 -16.00
N MET A 61 20.36 -14.71 -15.86
CA MET A 61 20.37 -13.59 -16.79
C MET A 61 21.73 -12.89 -16.73
N THR A 62 22.31 -12.63 -17.89
CA THR A 62 23.59 -11.90 -17.97
C THR A 62 23.39 -10.42 -17.68
N ARG A 63 24.44 -9.77 -17.16
CA ARG A 63 24.47 -8.31 -16.96
C ARG A 63 24.04 -7.54 -18.21
N GLN A 64 24.58 -7.92 -19.38
CA GLN A 64 24.28 -7.23 -20.63
C GLN A 64 22.81 -7.35 -21.02
N HIS A 65 22.20 -8.53 -20.88
CA HIS A 65 20.78 -8.71 -21.16
C HIS A 65 19.91 -7.82 -20.25
N GLY A 66 20.26 -7.68 -18.97
CA GLY A 66 19.58 -6.74 -18.08
C GLY A 66 19.67 -5.28 -18.55
N ILE A 67 20.84 -4.86 -19.04
CA ILE A 67 21.05 -3.52 -19.60
C ILE A 67 20.16 -3.31 -20.82
N ASP A 68 20.20 -4.26 -21.77
CA ASP A 68 19.43 -4.19 -23.01
C ASP A 68 17.93 -4.09 -22.75
N LEU A 69 17.41 -4.83 -21.75
CA LEU A 69 16.01 -4.72 -21.33
C LEU A 69 15.69 -3.30 -20.84
N LEU A 70 16.51 -2.72 -19.95
CA LEU A 70 16.22 -1.37 -19.45
C LEU A 70 16.31 -0.31 -20.54
N THR A 71 17.31 -0.35 -21.40
CA THR A 71 17.47 0.64 -22.48
C THR A 71 16.34 0.58 -23.50
N ASN A 72 15.85 -0.63 -23.81
CA ASN A 72 14.80 -0.81 -24.82
C ASN A 72 13.41 -0.39 -24.33
N PHE A 73 13.14 -0.47 -23.02
CA PHE A 73 11.78 -0.34 -22.50
C PHE A 73 11.55 0.84 -21.54
N THR A 74 12.60 1.47 -21.00
CA THR A 74 12.46 2.44 -19.88
C THR A 74 13.03 3.84 -20.14
N GLY A 75 13.46 4.13 -21.37
CA GLY A 75 14.01 5.44 -21.76
C GLY A 75 15.36 5.79 -21.12
N LEU A 76 15.94 4.88 -20.33
CA LEU A 76 17.25 5.06 -19.72
C LEU A 76 18.35 4.98 -20.79
N SER A 77 19.35 5.85 -20.67
CA SER A 77 20.61 5.67 -21.40
C SER A 77 21.34 4.41 -20.95
N GLU A 78 22.19 3.85 -21.81
CA GLU A 78 23.01 2.67 -21.48
C GLU A 78 23.85 2.87 -20.21
N LYS A 79 24.36 4.09 -20.00
CA LYS A 79 25.09 4.45 -18.77
C LYS A 79 24.20 4.36 -17.53
N GLN A 80 22.98 4.90 -17.58
CA GLN A 80 22.04 4.83 -16.46
C GLN A 80 21.57 3.39 -16.20
N ALA A 81 21.26 2.65 -17.27
CA ALA A 81 20.90 1.25 -17.18
C ALA A 81 22.03 0.42 -16.55
N SER A 82 23.28 0.62 -16.96
CA SER A 82 24.46 -0.05 -16.38
C SER A 82 24.56 0.17 -14.87
N ILE A 83 24.38 1.42 -14.40
CA ILE A 83 24.42 1.76 -12.97
C ILE A 83 23.30 1.02 -12.20
N GLU A 84 22.09 0.99 -12.75
CA GLU A 84 20.98 0.26 -12.13
C GLU A 84 21.24 -1.25 -12.09
N ILE A 85 21.75 -1.85 -13.16
CA ILE A 85 22.06 -3.29 -13.19
C ILE A 85 23.16 -3.65 -12.20
N ASP A 86 24.22 -2.84 -12.10
CA ASP A 86 25.28 -3.04 -11.12
C ASP A 86 24.74 -2.97 -9.68
N ARG A 87 23.76 -2.09 -9.44
CA ARG A 87 23.04 -2.01 -8.16
C ARG A 87 22.22 -3.26 -7.89
N TYR A 88 21.52 -3.81 -8.89
CA TYR A 88 20.70 -5.02 -8.72
C TYR A 88 21.57 -6.25 -8.42
N ILE A 89 22.74 -6.34 -9.05
CA ILE A 89 23.73 -7.39 -8.78
C ILE A 89 24.25 -7.32 -7.34
N THR A 90 24.51 -6.11 -6.84
CA THR A 90 25.14 -5.89 -5.52
C THR A 90 24.17 -5.95 -4.34
N ILE A 91 22.87 -5.74 -4.56
CA ILE A 91 21.85 -5.74 -3.50
C ILE A 91 20.64 -6.61 -3.92
N PRO A 92 20.77 -7.95 -3.87
CA PRO A 92 19.73 -8.86 -4.33
C PRO A 92 18.38 -8.62 -3.65
N GLY A 93 17.29 -8.61 -4.42
CA GLY A 93 15.92 -8.51 -3.91
C GLY A 93 15.46 -7.09 -3.56
N GLN A 94 16.36 -6.12 -3.43
CA GLN A 94 15.97 -4.74 -3.10
C GLN A 94 15.13 -4.10 -4.22
N ALA A 95 15.51 -4.34 -5.48
CA ALA A 95 14.79 -3.81 -6.64
C ALA A 95 13.36 -4.37 -6.76
N CYS A 96 13.15 -5.59 -6.29
CA CYS A 96 11.84 -6.22 -6.24
C CYS A 96 10.88 -5.57 -5.24
N ALA A 97 11.42 -5.03 -4.13
CA ALA A 97 10.64 -4.52 -3.01
C ALA A 97 9.63 -3.42 -3.41
N TYR A 98 9.97 -2.58 -4.40
CA TYR A 98 9.13 -1.49 -4.91
C TYR A 98 7.76 -2.02 -5.35
N LYS A 99 7.75 -2.89 -6.37
CA LYS A 99 6.50 -3.33 -6.99
C LYS A 99 5.77 -4.36 -6.11
N PHE A 100 6.49 -5.19 -5.35
CA PHE A 100 5.84 -6.07 -4.36
C PHE A 100 5.08 -5.26 -3.30
N GLY A 101 5.70 -4.20 -2.78
CA GLY A 101 5.06 -3.31 -1.81
C GLY A 101 3.81 -2.63 -2.38
N GLU A 102 3.91 -2.04 -3.57
CA GLU A 102 2.76 -1.40 -4.23
C GLU A 102 1.62 -2.41 -4.45
N LEU A 103 1.93 -3.57 -5.03
CA LEU A 103 0.93 -4.60 -5.32
C LEU A 103 0.24 -5.07 -4.05
N LYS A 104 0.98 -5.23 -2.95
CA LYS A 104 0.41 -5.62 -1.66
C LYS A 104 -0.52 -4.55 -1.10
N ILE A 105 -0.13 -3.28 -1.14
CA ILE A 105 -0.99 -2.18 -0.67
C ILE A 105 -2.27 -2.10 -1.52
N ARG A 106 -2.16 -2.26 -2.84
CA ARG A 106 -3.32 -2.30 -3.75
C ARG A 106 -4.22 -3.51 -3.51
N GLU A 107 -3.65 -4.68 -3.23
CA GLU A 107 -4.37 -5.88 -2.83
C GLU A 107 -5.18 -5.63 -1.55
N LEU A 108 -4.54 -5.07 -0.52
CA LEU A 108 -5.17 -4.77 0.77
C LEU A 108 -6.26 -3.71 0.64
N ARG A 109 -6.06 -2.68 -0.21
CA ARG A 109 -7.11 -1.71 -0.54
C ARG A 109 -8.31 -2.42 -1.17
N SER A 110 -8.07 -3.25 -2.20
CA SER A 110 -9.15 -3.98 -2.87
C SER A 110 -9.90 -4.92 -1.91
N LYS A 111 -9.18 -5.56 -0.99
CA LYS A 111 -9.74 -6.38 0.09
C LYS A 111 -10.67 -5.56 0.98
N ALA A 112 -10.23 -4.37 1.42
CA ALA A 112 -11.02 -3.47 2.25
C ALA A 112 -12.25 -2.92 1.52
N GLU A 113 -12.10 -2.47 0.27
CA GLU A 113 -13.20 -2.00 -0.58
C GLU A 113 -14.28 -3.08 -0.73
N LYS A 114 -13.88 -4.32 -1.05
CA LYS A 114 -14.82 -5.45 -1.16
C LYS A 114 -15.48 -5.81 0.17
N ALA A 115 -14.74 -5.79 1.26
CA ALA A 115 -15.24 -6.20 2.57
C ALA A 115 -16.19 -5.18 3.21
N LEU A 116 -15.99 -3.89 2.94
CA LEU A 116 -16.75 -2.80 3.56
C LEU A 116 -17.82 -2.19 2.65
N GLY A 117 -17.71 -2.32 1.32
CA GLY A 117 -18.65 -1.76 0.35
C GLY A 117 -18.83 -0.26 0.57
N ASP A 118 -20.07 0.20 0.67
CA ASP A 118 -20.42 1.62 0.91
C ASP A 118 -19.84 2.21 2.21
N LYS A 119 -19.32 1.36 3.12
CA LYS A 119 -18.68 1.80 4.37
C LYS A 119 -17.18 1.98 4.23
N PHE A 120 -16.60 1.67 3.08
CA PHE A 120 -15.20 1.92 2.83
C PHE A 120 -14.94 3.42 2.77
N ASP A 121 -14.00 3.90 3.57
CA ASP A 121 -13.44 5.25 3.47
C ASP A 121 -11.94 5.13 3.18
N LEU A 122 -11.51 5.77 2.09
CA LEU A 122 -10.11 5.80 1.68
C LEU A 122 -9.22 6.45 2.76
N LYS A 123 -9.73 7.44 3.49
CA LYS A 123 -9.00 8.11 4.57
C LYS A 123 -8.74 7.17 5.73
N ASP A 124 -9.72 6.37 6.12
CA ASP A 124 -9.56 5.36 7.17
C ASP A 124 -8.52 4.31 6.75
N PHE A 125 -8.55 3.89 5.49
CA PHE A 125 -7.55 2.97 4.94
C PHE A 125 -6.14 3.57 4.98
N HIS A 126 -5.95 4.81 4.51
CA HIS A 126 -4.64 5.48 4.55
C HIS A 126 -4.16 5.72 5.98
N ALA A 127 -5.06 6.06 6.90
CA ALA A 127 -4.74 6.19 8.31
C ALA A 127 -4.20 4.86 8.87
N ALA A 128 -4.92 3.75 8.65
CA ALA A 128 -4.48 2.43 9.09
C ALA A 128 -3.09 2.04 8.52
N VAL A 129 -2.83 2.34 7.25
CA VAL A 129 -1.54 2.06 6.60
C VAL A 129 -0.40 2.88 7.21
N LEU A 130 -0.63 4.16 7.57
CA LEU A 130 0.43 5.11 7.93
C LEU A 130 0.65 5.29 9.44
N GLU A 131 -0.37 5.08 10.28
CA GLU A 131 -0.33 5.38 11.72
C GLU A 131 0.73 4.57 12.47
N ASN A 132 0.99 3.34 12.03
CA ASN A 132 1.95 2.43 12.66
C ASN A 132 3.39 2.62 12.14
N GLY A 133 3.62 3.62 11.29
CA GLY A 133 4.89 3.83 10.60
C GLY A 133 5.20 2.69 9.62
N ARG A 134 6.49 2.52 9.30
CA ARG A 134 6.94 1.45 8.42
C ARG A 134 6.91 0.11 9.14
N VAL A 135 6.19 -0.86 8.59
CA VAL A 135 6.06 -2.21 9.13
C VAL A 135 6.35 -3.27 8.05
N PRO A 136 6.65 -4.52 8.42
CA PRO A 136 6.62 -5.64 7.48
C PRO A 136 5.26 -5.77 6.78
N LEU A 137 5.23 -6.28 5.55
CA LEU A 137 4.00 -6.37 4.74
C LEU A 137 2.93 -7.32 5.33
N ASP A 138 3.36 -8.36 6.04
CA ASP A 138 2.49 -9.28 6.78
C ASP A 138 1.85 -8.60 8.00
N ILE A 139 2.59 -7.72 8.69
CA ILE A 139 2.04 -6.90 9.77
C ILE A 139 1.08 -5.84 9.21
N LEU A 140 1.41 -5.22 8.07
CA LEU A 140 0.50 -4.31 7.38
C LEU A 140 -0.83 -4.99 7.03
N GLU A 141 -0.80 -6.22 6.55
CA GLU A 141 -2.00 -7.00 6.27
C GLU A 141 -2.85 -7.21 7.53
N GLN A 142 -2.23 -7.58 8.66
CA GLN A 142 -2.95 -7.72 9.94
C GLN A 142 -3.58 -6.41 10.40
N ILE A 143 -2.90 -5.28 10.22
CA ILE A 143 -3.44 -3.95 10.57
C ILE A 143 -4.70 -3.64 9.74
N VAL A 144 -4.65 -3.88 8.43
CA VAL A 144 -5.80 -3.66 7.54
C VAL A 144 -6.94 -4.61 7.90
N ASP A 145 -6.65 -5.88 8.21
CA ASP A 145 -7.68 -6.84 8.62
C ASP A 145 -8.37 -6.43 9.92
N ASN A 146 -7.61 -5.98 10.91
CA ASN A 146 -8.16 -5.47 12.17
C ASN A 146 -9.02 -4.21 11.97
N MET A 147 -8.61 -3.33 11.06
CA MET A 147 -9.40 -2.16 10.67
C MET A 147 -10.74 -2.58 10.03
N ILE A 148 -10.72 -3.55 9.10
CA ILE A 148 -11.93 -4.08 8.45
C ILE A 148 -12.89 -4.67 9.50
N GLU A 149 -12.39 -5.54 10.38
CA GLU A 149 -13.22 -6.18 11.41
C GLU A 149 -13.80 -5.17 12.41
N SER A 150 -13.02 -4.16 12.80
CA SER A 150 -13.49 -3.06 13.65
C SER A 150 -14.64 -2.28 13.00
N LYS A 151 -14.52 -1.95 11.71
CA LYS A 151 -15.57 -1.24 10.96
C LYS A 151 -16.84 -2.08 10.75
N LYS A 152 -16.70 -3.40 10.56
CA LYS A 152 -17.85 -4.32 10.53
C LYS A 152 -18.54 -4.41 11.88
N ALA A 153 -17.81 -4.48 12.98
CA ALA A 153 -18.40 -4.52 14.33
C ALA A 153 -19.20 -3.24 14.64
N GLN A 154 -18.70 -2.07 14.24
CA GLN A 154 -19.43 -0.80 14.37
C GLN A 154 -20.75 -0.79 13.57
N LYS A 155 -20.80 -1.44 12.39
CA LYS A 155 -22.05 -1.63 11.63
C LYS A 155 -23.08 -2.39 12.46
N ASN A 156 -22.66 -3.50 13.05
CA ASN A 156 -23.56 -4.38 13.80
C ASN A 156 -24.13 -3.66 15.03
N HIS A 157 -23.28 -2.92 15.76
CA HIS A 157 -23.72 -2.17 16.93
C HIS A 157 -24.69 -1.03 16.56
N ALA A 158 -24.40 -0.27 15.49
CA ALA A 158 -25.28 0.79 15.01
C ALA A 158 -26.63 0.24 14.51
N SER A 159 -26.65 -0.91 13.82
CA SER A 159 -27.90 -1.56 13.43
C SER A 159 -28.70 -2.05 14.64
N THR A 160 -28.06 -2.60 15.66
CA THR A 160 -28.74 -3.04 16.89
C THR A 160 -29.37 -1.87 17.64
N LEU A 161 -28.66 -0.74 17.77
CA LEU A 161 -29.20 0.48 18.40
C LEU A 161 -30.38 1.06 17.62
N SER A 162 -30.35 1.00 16.28
CA SER A 162 -31.47 1.46 15.43
C SER A 162 -32.73 0.57 15.50
N GLN A 163 -32.60 -0.66 16.02
CA GLN A 163 -33.71 -1.61 16.19
C GLN A 163 -34.31 -1.55 17.60
N ILE A 164 -33.76 -0.76 18.52
CA ILE A 164 -34.33 -0.56 19.85
C ILE A 164 -35.59 0.30 19.69
N PRO A 165 -36.79 -0.20 20.07
CA PRO A 165 -38.00 0.61 20.05
C PRO A 165 -37.82 1.85 20.93
N SER A 166 -38.23 3.01 20.42
CA SER A 166 -38.13 4.34 21.05
C SER A 166 -38.69 4.45 22.48
N LEU A 167 -39.41 3.42 22.96
CA LEU A 167 -39.86 3.31 24.34
C LEU A 167 -38.75 3.00 25.35
N LEU A 168 -37.65 2.34 24.97
CA LEU A 168 -36.57 2.00 25.91
C LEU A 168 -35.70 3.21 26.28
N PHE A 169 -35.58 4.21 25.40
CA PHE A 169 -34.86 5.46 25.70
C PHE A 169 -35.57 6.31 26.76
N LEU A 170 -36.90 6.25 26.84
CA LEU A 170 -37.71 6.98 27.83
C LEU A 170 -37.67 6.37 29.24
N VAL A 171 -37.31 5.10 29.38
CA VAL A 171 -37.23 4.42 30.68
C VAL A 171 -35.91 4.74 31.41
N SER A 172 -34.82 4.98 30.68
CA SER A 172 -33.52 5.35 31.27
C SER A 172 -33.51 6.79 31.83
N SER A 173 -34.19 7.74 31.18
CA SER A 173 -34.27 9.12 31.65
C SER A 173 -35.24 9.34 32.83
N ARG A 174 -36.17 8.40 33.08
CA ARG A 174 -37.09 8.45 34.24
C ARG A 174 -36.51 7.85 35.52
N LEU A 175 -35.46 7.03 35.45
CA LEU A 175 -34.80 6.46 36.63
C LEU A 175 -33.75 7.39 37.27
N LEU A 176 -33.25 8.39 36.55
CA LEU A 176 -32.28 9.35 37.08
C LEU A 176 -32.90 10.55 37.82
N TYR A 177 -34.20 10.80 37.68
CA TYR A 177 -34.89 11.91 38.36
C TYR A 177 -35.52 11.54 39.71
N SER A 178 -35.41 10.29 40.17
CA SER A 178 -35.99 9.84 41.44
C SER A 178 -34.98 9.73 42.60
N TYR A 179 -33.75 10.25 42.44
CA TYR A 179 -32.68 10.20 43.46
C TYR A 179 -31.97 11.55 43.69
N CYS A 180 -32.66 12.68 43.48
CA CYS A 180 -32.26 13.95 44.08
C CYS A 180 -33.38 14.40 45.02
N TYR A 181 -33.18 14.12 46.30
CA TYR A 181 -33.76 14.89 47.41
C TYR A 181 -33.11 16.28 47.43
#